data_AF-A0A560KEP6-F1
#
_entry.id   AF-A0A560KEP6-F1
#
_cell.length_a   1.000
_cell.length_b   1.000
_cell.length_c   1.000
_cell.angle_alpha   90.00
_cell.angle_beta   90.00
_cell.angle_gamma   90.00
#
_symmetry.space_group_name_H-M   'P 1'
#
loop_
_entity.id
_entity.type
_entity.pdbx_description
1 polymer ?
#
loop_
_entity_poly.entity_id
_entity_poly.type
_entity_poly.pdbx_seq_one_letter_code
_entity_poly.pdbx_strand_id
1 'polypeptide(L)'
;MHLAKFFHRPPGDDDRELILIPGHDPLVLGIHMNWTGDPDAEEFLRKEFSNIADAAAAFRRHVGELVASGYVETDHTNYTLRDLGPGPRAKPDWQRGLDELMILALSAPMAEQARQLDALKGTPAEHEPLYLWHAARRSKVDGGNPPQAVRLAEQARDTLIARRAAGQPHYAWSIYENDLEGRILDLLSDAYLQADNPDEALKTIEHVCKIAPSQGRIVKRAELLCGYFPERREEAFDDAYQWSQFGGFEDIMALPGYAEYEARRKASKSAKGWRWKRGKPASEAGISAAEQALGVRLPDDYRKFLLTRGETELLVRLPKSSSELRFYAPGELATQQRNVLDFIAHSEDELEEACAYFRKEYGVSLKHLVPIAEPSQLSRCLLLHVEEGERYGWCFRWDHDGAWELEQQQPGFDVALKRLTDGIKRREAEQLAFFDL
;
A
#
# COMPACT_ATOMS: atom_id res chain seq x y z
N MET A 1 3.83 11.74 -6.00
CA MET A 1 4.33 12.23 -4.69
C MET A 1 4.29 13.74 -4.74
N HIS A 2 3.78 14.39 -3.70
CA HIS A 2 3.73 15.84 -3.58
C HIS A 2 4.32 16.22 -2.23
N LEU A 3 5.13 17.28 -2.17
CA LEU A 3 5.69 17.79 -0.93
C LEU A 3 5.06 19.17 -0.67
N ALA A 4 4.18 19.25 0.32
CA ALA A 4 3.42 20.46 0.61
C ALA A 4 3.94 21.15 1.89
N LYS A 5 4.03 22.48 1.85
CA LYS A 5 4.26 23.33 3.01
C LYS A 5 3.09 24.30 3.14
N PHE A 6 2.64 24.49 4.37
CA PHE A 6 1.48 25.31 4.70
C PHE A 6 1.93 26.53 5.47
N PHE A 7 1.37 27.69 5.14
CA PHE A 7 1.79 28.98 5.66
C PHE A 7 0.58 29.78 6.12
N HIS A 8 0.70 30.40 7.29
CA HIS A 8 -0.32 31.28 7.86
C HIS A 8 0.25 32.66 8.12
N ARG A 9 -0.52 33.73 7.92
CA ARG A 9 -0.09 35.11 8.16
C ARG A 9 -0.93 35.84 9.23
N PRO A 10 -0.43 35.97 10.46
CA PRO A 10 -1.07 36.79 11.49
C PRO A 10 -0.87 38.30 11.30
N PRO A 11 -1.85 39.16 11.66
CA PRO A 11 -3.26 38.84 11.88
C PRO A 11 -4.01 38.70 10.54
N GLY A 12 -4.82 37.65 10.38
CA GLY A 12 -5.66 37.43 9.19
C GLY A 12 -5.76 35.96 8.80
N ASP A 13 -6.58 35.68 7.78
CA ASP A 13 -6.87 34.34 7.26
C ASP A 13 -6.22 34.11 5.87
N ASP A 14 -5.11 34.80 5.57
CA ASP A 14 -4.33 34.56 4.34
C ASP A 14 -3.43 33.35 4.54
N ASP A 15 -4.02 32.18 4.29
CA ASP A 15 -3.36 30.89 4.32
C ASP A 15 -2.90 30.49 2.93
N ARG A 16 -1.72 29.88 2.86
CA ARG A 16 -1.09 29.49 1.61
C ARG A 16 -0.52 28.10 1.66
N GLU A 17 -0.70 27.36 0.58
CA GLU A 17 -0.03 26.10 0.34
C GLU A 17 1.04 26.30 -0.74
N LEU A 18 2.23 25.75 -0.51
CA LEU A 18 3.29 25.66 -1.51
C LEU A 18 3.62 24.18 -1.74
N ILE A 19 3.52 23.73 -2.99
CA ILE A 19 3.66 22.33 -3.37
C ILE A 19 4.86 22.18 -4.32
N LEU A 20 5.72 21.22 -4.02
CA LEU A 20 6.71 20.69 -4.95
C LEU A 20 6.24 19.34 -5.49
N ILE A 21 6.13 19.24 -6.82
CA ILE A 21 5.75 18.01 -7.53
C ILE A 21 7.00 17.42 -8.20
N PRO A 22 7.66 16.41 -7.58
CA PRO A 22 8.75 15.69 -8.22
C PRO A 22 8.20 14.74 -9.29
N GLY A 23 8.48 15.05 -10.56
CA GLY A 23 8.07 14.26 -11.73
C GLY A 23 9.05 14.40 -12.89
N HIS A 24 8.69 13.88 -14.07
CA HIS A 24 9.47 14.08 -15.30
C HIS A 24 9.62 15.57 -15.63
N ASP A 25 8.53 16.32 -15.41
CA ASP A 25 8.46 17.78 -15.53
C ASP A 25 8.17 18.35 -14.14
N PRO A 26 9.21 18.62 -13.31
CA PRO A 26 9.01 19.14 -11.96
C PRO A 26 8.25 20.47 -11.94
N LEU A 27 7.30 20.59 -11.02
CA LEU A 27 6.46 21.78 -10.86
C LEU A 27 6.56 22.33 -9.44
N VAL A 28 6.60 23.66 -9.32
CA VAL A 28 6.30 24.37 -8.08
C VAL A 28 4.97 25.09 -8.25
N LEU A 29 4.04 24.81 -7.35
CA LEU A 29 2.69 25.36 -7.32
C LEU A 29 2.47 26.08 -5.99
N GLY A 30 1.80 27.23 -6.03
CA GLY A 30 1.39 27.99 -4.85
C GLY A 30 -0.10 28.27 -4.91
N ILE A 31 -0.83 27.90 -3.87
CA ILE A 31 -2.28 27.96 -3.78
C ILE A 31 -2.69 28.88 -2.63
N HIS A 32 -3.68 29.74 -2.88
CA HIS A 32 -4.42 30.44 -1.84
C HIS A 32 -5.38 29.48 -1.15
N MET A 33 -5.14 29.18 0.12
CA MET A 33 -6.07 28.37 0.90
C MET A 33 -7.28 29.21 1.32
N ASN A 34 -8.41 28.56 1.56
CA ASN A 34 -9.66 29.23 1.93
C ASN A 34 -10.13 30.30 0.91
N TRP A 35 -9.68 30.22 -0.34
CA TRP A 35 -10.03 31.19 -1.37
C TRP A 35 -11.50 31.06 -1.78
N THR A 36 -12.29 32.10 -1.52
CA THR A 36 -13.70 32.19 -1.92
C THR A 36 -13.92 33.07 -3.16
N GLY A 37 -12.84 33.44 -3.86
CA GLY A 37 -12.88 34.29 -5.05
C GLY A 37 -13.04 33.49 -6.35
N ASP A 38 -12.54 34.04 -7.46
CA ASP A 38 -12.54 33.36 -8.76
C ASP A 38 -11.72 32.05 -8.70
N PRO A 39 -12.28 30.88 -9.02
CA PRO A 39 -11.54 29.62 -9.06
C PRO A 39 -10.30 29.67 -9.96
N ASP A 40 -10.32 30.47 -11.03
CA ASP A 40 -9.18 30.61 -11.94
C ASP A 40 -8.04 31.46 -11.34
N ALA A 41 -8.24 32.06 -10.17
CA ALA A 41 -7.27 32.86 -9.42
C ALA A 41 -6.80 32.18 -8.12
N GLU A 42 -7.12 30.90 -7.91
CA GLU A 42 -6.71 30.11 -6.74
C GLU A 42 -5.18 29.91 -6.67
N GLU A 43 -4.48 29.93 -7.81
CA GLU A 43 -3.02 29.78 -7.90
C GLU A 43 -2.31 31.15 -7.86
N PHE A 44 -1.41 31.38 -6.89
CA PHE A 44 -0.50 32.54 -6.89
C PHE A 44 0.85 32.27 -7.54
N LEU A 45 1.16 31.00 -7.80
CA LEU A 45 2.40 30.57 -8.41
C LEU A 45 2.18 29.27 -9.16
N ARG A 46 2.60 29.21 -10.42
CA ARG A 46 2.75 27.97 -11.18
C ARG A 46 4.01 28.06 -12.01
N LYS A 47 4.99 27.20 -11.75
CA LYS A 47 6.25 27.22 -12.48
C LYS A 47 6.80 25.82 -12.72
N GLU A 48 6.94 25.49 -13.99
CA GLU A 48 7.55 24.24 -14.46
C GLU A 48 9.06 24.41 -14.59
N PHE A 49 9.78 23.31 -14.39
CA PHE A 49 11.23 23.25 -14.45
C PHE A 49 11.66 22.05 -15.29
N SER A 50 12.83 22.17 -15.93
CA SER A 50 13.41 21.08 -16.71
C SER A 50 14.08 20.00 -15.86
N ASN A 51 14.32 20.26 -14.57
CA ASN A 51 14.95 19.32 -13.66
C ASN A 51 14.57 19.59 -12.19
N ILE A 52 14.72 18.57 -11.36
CA ILE A 52 14.29 18.59 -9.96
C ILE A 52 15.18 19.46 -9.06
N ALA A 53 16.45 19.67 -9.43
CA ALA A 53 17.35 20.52 -8.64
C ALA A 53 16.96 21.99 -8.72
N ASP A 54 16.63 22.48 -9.92
CA ASP A 54 16.15 23.85 -10.11
C ASP A 54 14.78 24.07 -9.45
N ALA A 55 13.88 23.09 -9.55
CA ALA A 55 12.58 23.13 -8.88
C ALA A 55 12.73 23.18 -7.35
N ALA A 56 13.60 22.34 -6.78
CA ALA A 56 13.88 22.33 -5.34
C ALA A 56 14.51 23.65 -4.87
N ALA A 57 15.44 24.23 -5.63
CA ALA A 57 16.03 25.53 -5.32
C ALA A 57 15.00 26.66 -5.37
N ALA A 58 14.12 26.66 -6.39
CA ALA A 58 13.04 27.63 -6.50
C ALA A 58 12.01 27.48 -5.37
N PHE A 59 11.65 26.25 -5.01
CA PHE A 59 10.78 25.96 -3.89
C PHE A 59 11.33 26.56 -2.59
N ARG A 60 12.60 26.29 -2.25
CA ARG A 60 13.26 26.90 -1.08
C ARG A 60 13.26 28.43 -1.11
N ARG A 61 13.50 29.02 -2.29
CA ARG A 61 13.45 30.49 -2.45
C ARG A 61 12.05 31.02 -2.14
N HIS A 62 11.00 30.41 -2.69
CA HIS A 62 9.62 30.83 -2.45
C HIS A 62 9.18 30.63 -0.99
N VAL A 63 9.64 29.57 -0.33
CA VAL A 63 9.49 29.43 1.14
C VAL A 63 10.12 30.63 1.86
N GLY A 64 11.35 31.01 1.49
CA GLY A 64 12.04 32.17 2.07
C GLY A 64 11.32 33.50 1.81
N GLU A 65 10.77 33.69 0.62
CA GLU A 65 9.99 34.88 0.24
C GLU A 65 8.69 35.00 1.06
N LEU A 66 7.98 33.89 1.28
CA LEU A 66 6.81 33.84 2.15
C LEU A 66 7.19 34.18 3.60
N VAL A 67 8.22 33.54 4.15
CA VAL A 67 8.67 33.84 5.52
C VAL A 67 9.10 35.31 5.66
N ALA A 68 9.84 35.86 4.70
CA ALA A 68 10.25 37.26 4.70
C ALA A 68 9.05 38.23 4.60
N SER A 69 7.94 37.79 4.01
CA SER A 69 6.69 38.54 3.92
C SER A 69 5.82 38.45 5.18
N GLY A 70 6.29 37.74 6.21
CA GLY A 70 5.63 37.61 7.52
C GLY A 70 4.73 36.38 7.65
N TYR A 71 4.82 35.41 6.74
CA TYR A 71 4.13 34.13 6.90
C TYR A 71 4.91 33.22 7.85
N VAL A 72 4.18 32.40 8.60
CA VAL A 72 4.69 31.36 9.48
C VAL A 72 4.40 30.01 8.86
N GLU A 73 5.43 29.19 8.64
CA GLU A 73 5.26 27.80 8.22
C GLU A 73 4.60 27.00 9.37
N THR A 74 3.54 26.25 9.05
CA THR A 74 2.72 25.52 10.02
C THR A 74 3.06 24.03 10.07
N ASP A 75 2.70 23.34 11.16
CA ASP A 75 2.98 21.91 11.36
C ASP A 75 2.10 20.96 10.51
N HIS A 76 1.21 21.49 9.68
CA HIS A 76 0.40 20.71 8.75
C HIS A 76 1.26 20.07 7.65
N THR A 77 0.84 18.89 7.21
CA THR A 77 1.57 18.11 6.20
C THR A 77 0.69 17.48 5.14
N ASN A 78 -0.63 17.49 5.26
CA ASN A 78 -1.51 16.79 4.32
C ASN A 78 -1.84 17.67 3.10
N TYR A 79 -1.34 17.33 1.90
CA TYR A 79 -1.58 18.10 0.67
C TYR A 79 -3.05 18.14 0.20
N THR A 80 -3.91 17.28 0.77
CA THR A 80 -5.37 17.34 0.53
C THR A 80 -6.09 18.29 1.47
N LEU A 81 -5.38 18.89 2.44
CA LEU A 81 -5.92 19.92 3.32
C LEU A 81 -6.30 21.16 2.51
N ARG A 82 -7.48 21.71 2.80
CA ARG A 82 -8.01 22.91 2.12
C ARG A 82 -8.21 24.10 3.06
N ASP A 83 -8.20 23.85 4.36
CA ASP A 83 -8.31 24.83 5.44
C ASP A 83 -7.35 24.45 6.58
N LEU A 84 -6.60 25.39 7.12
CA LEU A 84 -5.72 25.19 8.29
C LEU A 84 -6.47 25.23 9.62
N GLY A 85 -7.72 25.71 9.61
CA GLY A 85 -8.51 25.93 10.80
C GLY A 85 -7.95 27.04 11.70
N PRO A 86 -8.60 27.31 12.83
CA PRO A 86 -8.22 28.40 13.72
C PRO A 86 -6.92 28.11 14.47
N GLY A 87 -5.99 29.08 14.45
CA GLY A 87 -4.78 29.06 15.29
C GLY A 87 -3.75 28.00 14.91
N PRO A 88 -3.31 27.92 13.64
CA PRO A 88 -2.34 26.93 13.21
C PRO A 88 -1.02 27.08 13.97
N ARG A 89 -0.42 25.95 14.35
CA ARG A 89 0.83 25.95 15.12
C ARG A 89 2.02 26.11 14.19
N ALA A 90 3.01 26.88 14.63
CA ALA A 90 4.27 26.99 13.93
C ALA A 90 4.99 25.65 13.85
N LYS A 91 5.55 25.32 12.69
CA LYS A 91 6.32 24.10 12.46
C LYS A 91 7.58 24.10 13.34
N PRO A 92 7.82 23.06 14.18
CA PRO A 92 9.06 22.90 14.93
C PRO A 92 10.30 22.77 14.03
N ASP A 93 11.46 23.21 14.53
CA ASP A 93 12.70 23.23 13.75
C ASP A 93 13.14 21.83 13.27
N TRP A 94 12.91 20.79 14.08
CA TRP A 94 13.25 19.41 13.70
C TRP A 94 12.39 18.89 12.52
N GLN A 95 11.13 19.33 12.41
CA GLN A 95 10.27 19.00 11.27
C GLN A 95 10.72 19.75 10.02
N ARG A 96 11.06 21.04 10.14
CA ARG A 96 11.66 21.80 9.02
C ARG A 96 12.97 21.15 8.53
N GLY A 97 13.76 20.62 9.46
CA GLY A 97 14.98 19.89 9.13
C GLY A 97 14.73 18.55 8.41
N LEU A 98 13.65 17.82 8.74
CA LEU A 98 13.23 16.64 7.99
C LEU A 98 12.71 16.99 6.59
N ASP A 99 11.99 18.09 6.46
CA ASP A 99 11.55 18.58 5.15
C ASP A 99 12.76 18.88 4.26
N GLU A 100 13.75 19.58 4.81
CA GLU A 100 14.98 19.87 4.07
C GLU A 100 15.73 18.59 3.68
N LEU A 101 15.80 17.59 4.55
CA LEU A 101 16.39 16.29 4.23
C LEU A 101 15.69 15.61 3.04
N MET A 102 14.36 15.68 3.01
CA MET A 102 13.55 15.14 1.91
C MET A 102 13.77 15.90 0.59
N ILE A 103 13.87 17.23 0.63
CA ILE A 103 14.19 18.04 -0.57
C ILE A 103 15.60 17.71 -1.08
N LEU A 104 16.58 17.60 -0.18
CA LEU A 104 17.95 17.20 -0.52
C LEU A 104 17.99 15.80 -1.12
N ALA A 105 17.17 14.87 -0.62
CA ALA A 105 17.09 13.50 -1.12
C ALA A 105 16.65 13.38 -2.59
N LEU A 106 15.97 14.41 -3.12
CA LEU A 106 15.52 14.52 -4.51
C LEU A 106 16.54 15.16 -5.44
N SER A 107 17.41 16.04 -4.92
CA SER A 107 18.13 17.02 -5.75
C SER A 107 19.63 17.14 -5.45
N ALA A 108 20.07 16.73 -4.27
CA ALA A 108 21.40 17.02 -3.76
C ALA A 108 22.29 15.77 -3.70
N PRO A 109 23.61 15.92 -3.81
CA PRO A 109 24.58 14.85 -3.57
C PRO A 109 24.46 14.24 -2.16
N MET A 110 24.88 12.98 -2.01
CA MET A 110 24.85 12.26 -0.72
C MET A 110 25.57 13.00 0.41
N ALA A 111 26.66 13.72 0.12
CA ALA A 111 27.40 14.48 1.12
C ALA A 111 26.58 15.61 1.77
N GLU A 112 25.62 16.19 1.05
CA GLU A 112 24.74 17.23 1.61
C GLU A 112 23.64 16.61 2.48
N GLN A 113 23.05 15.51 2.00
CA GLN A 113 22.10 14.72 2.77
C GLN A 113 22.72 14.21 4.08
N ALA A 114 23.99 13.79 4.02
CA ALA A 114 24.77 13.37 5.18
C ALA A 114 24.90 14.48 6.24
N ARG A 115 25.28 15.69 5.82
CA ARG A 115 25.37 16.86 6.73
C ARG A 115 24.02 17.16 7.38
N GLN A 116 22.93 17.06 6.62
CA GLN A 116 21.58 17.29 7.16
C GLN A 116 21.14 16.20 8.15
N LEU A 117 21.43 14.92 7.86
CA LEU A 117 21.22 13.83 8.81
C LEU A 117 22.00 14.06 10.11
N ASP A 118 23.27 14.46 9.99
CA ASP A 118 24.12 14.72 11.17
C ASP A 118 23.62 15.91 11.98
N ALA A 119 23.06 16.95 11.34
CA ALA A 119 22.45 18.11 12.02
C ALA A 119 21.17 17.76 12.79
N LEU A 120 20.47 16.70 12.40
CA LEU A 120 19.22 16.24 13.04
C LEU A 120 19.44 15.30 14.22
N LYS A 121 20.67 14.82 14.44
CA LYS A 121 21.00 13.95 15.58
C LYS A 121 20.74 14.63 16.91
N GLY A 122 20.20 13.88 17.87
CA GLY A 122 19.82 14.39 19.19
C GLY A 122 18.56 15.26 19.19
N THR A 123 17.89 15.43 18.05
CA THR A 123 16.56 16.06 17.97
C THR A 123 15.47 14.96 17.95
N PRO A 124 14.19 15.30 18.18
CA PRO A 124 13.11 14.32 18.05
C PRO A 124 13.03 13.63 16.68
N ALA A 125 13.55 14.28 15.63
CA ALA A 125 13.60 13.73 14.27
C ALA A 125 14.31 12.37 14.20
N GLU A 126 15.33 12.13 15.04
CA GLU A 126 16.13 10.90 15.03
C GLU A 126 15.29 9.63 15.28
N HIS A 127 14.12 9.78 15.89
CA HIS A 127 13.18 8.70 16.19
C HIS A 127 11.98 8.64 15.24
N GLU A 128 11.97 9.43 14.17
CA GLU A 128 10.93 9.39 13.15
C GLU A 128 11.26 8.32 12.08
N PRO A 129 10.25 7.55 11.60
CA PRO A 129 10.46 6.56 10.53
C PRO A 129 11.11 7.16 9.27
N LEU A 130 10.76 8.41 8.93
CA LEU A 130 11.32 9.13 7.79
C LEU A 130 12.83 9.38 7.94
N TYR A 131 13.28 9.80 9.13
CA TYR A 131 14.71 9.97 9.41
C TYR A 131 15.46 8.66 9.29
N LEU A 132 14.94 7.61 9.95
CA LEU A 132 15.55 6.28 9.98
C LEU A 132 15.68 5.69 8.57
N TRP A 133 14.68 5.91 7.71
CA TRP A 133 14.74 5.55 6.30
C TRP A 133 15.88 6.25 5.55
N HIS A 134 16.04 7.56 5.73
CA HIS A 134 17.16 8.30 5.12
C HIS A 134 18.52 7.86 5.67
N ALA A 135 18.62 7.60 6.97
CA ALA A 135 19.84 7.11 7.61
C ALA A 135 20.21 5.72 7.06
N ALA A 136 19.23 4.82 6.89
CA ALA A 136 19.43 3.52 6.27
C ALA A 136 19.88 3.65 4.80
N ARG A 137 19.26 4.54 4.03
CA ARG A 137 19.63 4.80 2.62
C ARG A 137 21.06 5.27 2.51
N ARG A 138 21.49 6.21 3.36
CA ARG A 138 22.89 6.66 3.44
C ARG A 138 23.83 5.49 3.76
N SER A 139 23.54 4.73 4.82
CA SER A 139 24.37 3.59 5.23
C SER A 139 24.53 2.54 4.13
N LYS A 140 23.50 2.35 3.30
CA LYS A 140 23.51 1.45 2.14
C LYS A 140 24.39 2.01 1.01
N VAL A 141 24.25 3.28 0.66
CA VAL A 141 25.00 3.93 -0.45
C VAL A 141 26.48 4.10 -0.12
N ASP A 142 26.81 4.39 1.14
CA ASP A 142 28.19 4.52 1.60
C ASP A 142 28.98 3.19 1.51
N GLY A 143 28.32 2.08 1.17
CA GLY A 143 28.92 0.79 0.80
C GLY A 143 29.70 0.07 1.91
N GLY A 144 29.84 0.69 3.08
CA GLY A 144 30.76 0.25 4.13
C GLY A 144 30.16 -0.62 5.24
N ASN A 145 28.83 -0.78 5.32
CA ASN A 145 28.21 -1.55 6.41
C ASN A 145 26.77 -2.01 6.11
N PRO A 146 26.56 -3.07 5.32
CA PRO A 146 25.22 -3.64 5.08
C PRO A 146 24.45 -3.98 6.37
N PRO A 147 25.07 -4.54 7.44
CA PRO A 147 24.38 -4.75 8.72
C PRO A 147 23.83 -3.47 9.36
N GLN A 148 24.52 -2.33 9.23
CA GLN A 148 24.00 -1.05 9.73
C GLN A 148 22.79 -0.57 8.93
N ALA A 149 22.79 -0.74 7.60
CA ALA A 149 21.66 -0.39 6.75
C ALA A 149 20.43 -1.24 7.09
N VAL A 150 20.61 -2.54 7.29
CA VAL A 150 19.55 -3.46 7.76
C VAL A 150 18.98 -2.98 9.09
N ARG A 151 19.83 -2.78 10.12
CA ARG A 151 19.37 -2.34 11.44
C ARG A 151 18.55 -1.05 11.40
N LEU A 152 18.99 -0.04 10.65
CA LEU A 152 18.28 1.23 10.54
C LEU A 152 16.94 1.08 9.80
N ALA A 153 16.90 0.25 8.75
CA ALA A 153 15.67 0.00 7.99
C ALA A 153 14.66 -0.85 8.80
N GLU A 154 15.12 -1.84 9.56
CA GLU A 154 14.29 -2.57 10.54
C GLU A 154 13.74 -1.62 11.60
N GLN A 155 14.59 -0.75 12.16
CA GLN A 155 14.16 0.23 13.15
C GLN A 155 13.10 1.19 12.57
N ALA A 156 13.24 1.62 11.30
CA ALA A 156 12.25 2.45 10.63
C ALA A 156 10.89 1.73 10.53
N ARG A 157 10.89 0.46 10.07
CA ARG A 157 9.71 -0.39 9.96
C ARG A 157 9.05 -0.59 11.34
N ASP A 158 9.84 -1.01 12.33
CA ASP A 158 9.34 -1.37 13.66
C ASP A 158 8.79 -0.14 14.39
N THR A 159 9.41 1.03 14.21
CA THR A 159 8.91 2.30 14.75
C THR A 159 7.56 2.67 14.13
N LEU A 160 7.41 2.50 12.80
CA LEU A 160 6.16 2.79 12.12
C LEU A 160 5.03 1.87 12.61
N ILE A 161 5.29 0.56 12.67
CA ILE A 161 4.34 -0.45 13.16
C ILE A 161 3.97 -0.18 14.63
N ALA A 162 4.95 0.12 15.48
CA ALA A 162 4.70 0.38 16.90
C ALA A 162 3.83 1.63 17.11
N ARG A 163 4.08 2.70 16.36
CA ARG A 163 3.26 3.93 16.42
C ARG A 163 1.85 3.68 15.94
N ARG A 164 1.67 2.98 14.81
CA ARG A 164 0.36 2.55 14.29
C ARG A 164 -0.42 1.75 15.33
N ALA A 165 0.21 0.73 15.92
CA ALA A 165 -0.42 -0.11 16.95
C ALA A 165 -0.82 0.67 18.21
N ALA A 166 -0.05 1.71 18.57
CA ALA A 166 -0.35 2.57 19.70
C ALA A 166 -1.29 3.75 19.36
N GLY A 167 -1.76 3.89 18.12
CA GLY A 167 -2.53 5.04 17.66
C GLY A 167 -1.76 6.37 17.74
N GLN A 168 -0.43 6.32 17.71
CA GLN A 168 0.45 7.48 17.82
C GLN A 168 0.79 8.04 16.43
N PRO A 169 0.80 9.37 16.26
CA PRO A 169 1.18 9.98 14.99
C PRO A 169 2.68 9.81 14.70
N HIS A 170 3.03 9.88 13.42
CA HIS A 170 4.41 9.94 12.95
C HIS A 170 4.55 11.02 11.88
N TYR A 171 5.76 11.56 11.73
CA TYR A 171 6.03 12.60 10.74
C TYR A 171 6.46 11.98 9.41
N ALA A 172 5.62 12.12 8.38
CA ALA A 172 5.85 11.59 7.04
C ALA A 172 5.89 12.65 5.93
N TRP A 173 5.73 13.95 6.27
CA TRP A 173 5.71 15.10 5.35
C TRP A 173 5.01 14.85 3.99
N SER A 174 3.68 14.98 3.96
CA SER A 174 2.85 14.80 2.75
C SER A 174 2.91 13.41 2.09
N ILE A 175 3.70 12.47 2.61
CA ILE A 175 3.72 11.08 2.20
C ILE A 175 2.66 10.33 3.00
N TYR A 176 1.81 9.56 2.32
CA TYR A 176 0.89 8.65 2.97
C TYR A 176 1.65 7.54 3.70
N GLU A 177 1.14 7.08 4.84
CA GLU A 177 1.80 6.06 5.66
C GLU A 177 2.19 4.82 4.85
N ASN A 178 1.29 4.32 4.00
CA ASN A 178 1.53 3.15 3.15
C ASN A 178 2.66 3.37 2.12
N ASP A 179 2.80 4.60 1.60
CA ASP A 179 3.88 4.96 0.70
C ASP A 179 5.23 4.98 1.43
N LEU A 180 5.24 5.51 2.65
CA LEU A 180 6.43 5.53 3.50
C LEU A 180 6.85 4.11 3.89
N GLU A 181 5.91 3.28 4.35
CA GLU A 181 6.12 1.87 4.66
C GLU A 181 6.68 1.13 3.44
N GLY A 182 6.08 1.33 2.26
CA GLY A 182 6.56 0.71 1.04
C GLY A 182 8.01 1.08 0.71
N ARG A 183 8.39 2.36 0.87
CA ARG A 183 9.77 2.82 0.65
C ARG A 183 10.76 2.26 1.66
N ILE A 184 10.34 2.09 2.92
CA ILE A 184 11.14 1.46 3.97
C ILE A 184 11.39 -0.01 3.62
N LEU A 185 10.36 -0.75 3.25
CA LEU A 185 10.46 -2.17 2.92
C LEU A 185 11.24 -2.43 1.62
N ASP A 186 11.09 -1.57 0.61
CA ASP A 186 11.91 -1.64 -0.61
C ASP A 186 13.41 -1.55 -0.27
N LEU A 187 13.77 -0.57 0.55
CA LEU A 187 15.15 -0.37 1.01
C LEU A 187 15.63 -1.54 1.88
N LEU A 188 14.79 -2.02 2.80
CA LEU A 188 15.10 -3.14 3.68
C LEU A 188 15.37 -4.42 2.88
N SER A 189 14.55 -4.71 1.87
CA SER A 189 14.75 -5.85 0.96
C SER A 189 16.11 -5.77 0.26
N ASP A 190 16.51 -4.58 -0.23
CA ASP A 190 17.83 -4.42 -0.83
C ASP A 190 18.97 -4.56 0.20
N ALA A 191 18.78 -4.03 1.41
CA ALA A 191 19.78 -4.09 2.46
C ALA A 191 20.02 -5.55 2.90
N TYR A 192 18.96 -6.36 3.01
CA TYR A 192 19.09 -7.80 3.25
C TYR A 192 19.84 -8.50 2.13
N LEU A 193 19.55 -8.16 0.87
CA LEU A 193 20.25 -8.75 -0.27
C LEU A 193 21.75 -8.42 -0.25
N GLN A 194 22.10 -7.17 0.05
CA GLN A 194 23.50 -6.75 0.19
C GLN A 194 24.20 -7.37 1.41
N ALA A 195 23.43 -7.76 2.43
CA ALA A 195 23.90 -8.50 3.60
C ALA A 195 23.91 -10.03 3.40
N ASP A 196 23.78 -10.51 2.15
CA ASP A 196 23.76 -11.93 1.78
C ASP A 196 22.63 -12.73 2.44
N ASN A 197 21.45 -12.09 2.58
CA ASN A 197 20.24 -12.71 3.14
C ASN A 197 19.08 -12.65 2.14
N PRO A 198 19.11 -13.47 1.08
CA PRO A 198 18.08 -13.47 0.04
C PRO A 198 16.70 -13.92 0.54
N ASP A 199 16.63 -14.77 1.58
CA ASP A 199 15.37 -15.22 2.17
C ASP A 199 14.58 -14.06 2.78
N GLU A 200 15.23 -13.24 3.61
CA GLU A 200 14.58 -12.06 4.20
C GLU A 200 14.32 -10.97 3.16
N ALA A 201 15.21 -10.82 2.16
CA ALA A 201 14.98 -9.93 1.03
C ALA A 201 13.70 -10.31 0.26
N LEU A 202 13.51 -11.61 -0.01
CA LEU A 202 12.34 -12.12 -0.71
C LEU A 202 11.07 -11.99 0.15
N LYS A 203 11.11 -12.36 1.43
CA LYS A 203 9.95 -12.18 2.34
C LYS A 203 9.52 -10.71 2.40
N THR A 204 10.49 -9.80 2.45
CA THR A 204 10.23 -8.35 2.51
C THR A 204 9.61 -7.83 1.21
N ILE A 205 10.15 -8.21 0.04
CA ILE A 205 9.58 -7.76 -1.25
C ILE A 205 8.18 -8.36 -1.48
N GLU A 206 7.95 -9.61 -1.08
CA GLU A 206 6.64 -10.25 -1.19
C GLU A 206 5.61 -9.62 -0.28
N HIS A 207 6.02 -9.13 0.91
CA HIS A 207 5.15 -8.38 1.79
C HIS A 207 4.79 -7.00 1.20
N VAL A 208 5.77 -6.24 0.72
CA VAL A 208 5.48 -4.90 0.16
C VAL A 208 4.64 -4.95 -1.11
N CYS A 209 4.82 -5.97 -1.96
CA CYS A 209 3.94 -6.20 -3.11
C CYS A 209 2.45 -6.37 -2.73
N LYS A 210 2.16 -6.77 -1.49
CA LYS A 210 0.78 -6.91 -1.01
C LYS A 210 0.19 -5.59 -0.53
N ILE A 211 0.92 -4.88 0.33
CA ILE A 211 0.42 -3.66 0.97
C ILE A 211 0.51 -2.42 0.07
N ALA A 212 1.43 -2.43 -0.89
CA ALA A 212 1.66 -1.32 -1.80
C ALA A 212 2.16 -1.89 -3.15
N PRO A 213 1.30 -2.49 -3.98
CA PRO A 213 1.72 -3.08 -5.24
C PRO A 213 2.28 -2.01 -6.19
N SER A 214 3.40 -2.32 -6.85
CA SER A 214 3.91 -1.53 -7.97
C SER A 214 4.66 -2.43 -8.94
N GLN A 215 4.68 -2.06 -10.22
CA GLN A 215 5.37 -2.83 -11.24
C GLN A 215 6.86 -3.05 -10.90
N GLY A 216 7.55 -2.01 -10.42
CA GLY A 216 8.95 -2.12 -10.01
C GLY A 216 9.18 -3.13 -8.88
N ARG A 217 8.25 -3.25 -7.94
CA ARG A 217 8.32 -4.23 -6.85
C ARG A 217 8.12 -5.67 -7.35
N ILE A 218 7.18 -5.86 -8.28
CA ILE A 218 6.93 -7.16 -8.91
C ILE A 218 8.14 -7.59 -9.75
N VAL A 219 8.75 -6.68 -10.51
CA VAL A 219 10.00 -6.95 -11.25
C VAL A 219 11.12 -7.35 -10.29
N LYS A 220 11.36 -6.57 -9.23
CA LYS A 220 12.38 -6.89 -8.22
C LYS A 220 12.16 -8.24 -7.54
N ARG A 221 10.89 -8.60 -7.26
CA ARG A 221 10.54 -9.94 -6.78
C ARG A 221 10.92 -11.02 -7.79
N ALA A 222 10.58 -10.83 -9.06
CA ALA A 222 10.91 -11.76 -10.14
C ALA A 222 12.43 -11.94 -10.30
N GLU A 223 13.20 -10.86 -10.23
CA GLU A 223 14.68 -10.87 -10.24
C GLU A 223 15.25 -11.68 -9.07
N LEU A 224 14.75 -11.45 -7.85
CA LEU A 224 15.17 -12.22 -6.66
C LEU A 224 14.88 -13.71 -6.81
N LEU A 225 13.68 -14.07 -7.30
CA LEU A 225 13.30 -15.45 -7.53
C LEU A 225 14.22 -16.13 -8.56
N CYS A 226 14.48 -15.46 -9.68
CA CYS A 226 15.36 -15.99 -10.73
C CYS A 226 16.83 -16.10 -10.27
N GLY A 227 17.31 -15.15 -9.47
CA GLY A 227 18.70 -15.09 -9.03
C GLY A 227 19.04 -16.05 -7.88
N TYR A 228 18.11 -16.24 -6.93
CA TYR A 228 18.39 -16.90 -5.66
C TYR A 228 17.48 -18.10 -5.35
N PHE A 229 16.35 -18.25 -6.04
CA PHE A 229 15.33 -19.29 -5.77
C PHE A 229 14.93 -20.03 -7.05
N PRO A 230 15.85 -20.77 -7.70
CA PRO A 230 15.60 -21.41 -8.99
C PRO A 230 14.40 -22.37 -8.99
N GLU A 231 14.07 -22.98 -7.86
CA GLU A 231 12.89 -23.83 -7.66
C GLU A 231 11.56 -23.06 -7.73
N ARG A 232 11.60 -21.74 -7.52
CA ARG A 232 10.46 -20.82 -7.63
C ARG A 232 10.47 -19.97 -8.91
N ARG A 233 11.39 -20.23 -9.83
CA ARG A 233 11.57 -19.46 -11.08
C ARG A 233 10.31 -19.39 -11.95
N GLU A 234 9.47 -20.42 -11.94
CA GLU A 234 8.20 -20.36 -12.69
C GLU A 234 7.26 -19.26 -12.17
N GLU A 235 7.35 -18.87 -10.89
CA GLU A 235 6.58 -17.74 -10.37
C GLU A 235 7.03 -16.41 -10.98
N ALA A 236 8.33 -16.21 -11.21
CA ALA A 236 8.85 -15.05 -11.92
C ALA A 236 8.42 -15.03 -13.40
N PHE A 237 8.34 -16.20 -14.04
CA PHE A 237 7.80 -16.31 -15.39
C PHE A 237 6.30 -16.04 -15.45
N ASP A 238 5.54 -16.42 -14.41
CA ASP A 238 4.14 -16.06 -14.29
C ASP A 238 3.97 -14.54 -14.22
N ASP A 239 4.76 -13.86 -13.38
CA ASP A 239 4.76 -12.40 -13.26
C ASP A 239 5.09 -11.72 -14.59
N ALA A 240 6.16 -12.17 -15.27
CA ALA A 240 6.55 -11.67 -16.58
C ALA A 240 5.46 -11.89 -17.64
N TYR A 241 4.83 -13.07 -17.67
CA TYR A 241 3.75 -13.34 -18.62
C TYR A 241 2.55 -12.43 -18.39
N GLN A 242 2.23 -12.11 -17.14
CA GLN A 242 1.09 -11.28 -16.78
C GLN A 242 1.34 -9.79 -17.02
N TRP A 243 2.54 -9.31 -16.68
CA TRP A 243 2.81 -7.87 -16.55
C TRP A 243 3.80 -7.31 -17.58
N SER A 244 4.38 -8.15 -18.46
CA SER A 244 5.39 -7.70 -19.46
C SER A 244 4.92 -6.61 -20.41
N GLN A 245 3.61 -6.46 -20.65
CA GLN A 245 3.08 -5.37 -21.47
C GLN A 245 3.40 -3.97 -20.92
N PHE A 246 3.72 -3.87 -19.64
CA PHE A 246 4.11 -2.62 -18.99
C PHE A 246 5.64 -2.40 -18.99
N GLY A 247 6.43 -3.35 -19.48
CA GLY A 247 7.91 -3.31 -19.51
C GLY A 247 8.60 -3.83 -18.24
N GLY A 248 9.94 -3.82 -18.22
CA GLY A 248 10.76 -4.14 -17.04
C GLY A 248 10.99 -5.64 -16.79
N PHE A 249 10.44 -6.52 -17.63
CA PHE A 249 10.63 -7.97 -17.54
C PHE A 249 11.53 -8.52 -18.65
N GLU A 250 12.18 -7.68 -19.43
CA GLU A 250 12.98 -8.06 -20.61
C GLU A 250 14.06 -9.08 -20.24
N ASP A 251 14.76 -8.86 -19.13
CA ASP A 251 15.80 -9.76 -18.64
C ASP A 251 15.22 -11.10 -18.18
N ILE A 252 14.06 -11.10 -17.53
CA ILE A 252 13.36 -12.32 -17.11
C ILE A 252 12.88 -13.12 -18.32
N MET A 253 12.35 -12.45 -19.34
CA MET A 253 11.89 -13.07 -20.58
C MET A 253 13.04 -13.62 -21.44
N ALA A 254 14.24 -13.05 -21.29
CA ALA A 254 15.45 -13.53 -21.96
C ALA A 254 16.06 -14.79 -21.29
N LEU A 255 15.62 -15.15 -20.08
CA LEU A 255 16.16 -16.31 -19.37
C LEU A 255 15.87 -17.64 -20.09
N PRO A 256 16.82 -18.58 -20.09
CA PRO A 256 16.59 -19.93 -20.61
C PRO A 256 15.38 -20.60 -19.95
N GLY A 257 14.43 -21.02 -20.77
CA GLY A 257 13.19 -21.68 -20.34
C GLY A 257 11.95 -20.79 -20.36
N TYR A 258 12.07 -19.46 -20.48
CA TYR A 258 10.89 -18.60 -20.59
C TYR A 258 10.08 -18.89 -21.86
N ALA A 259 10.74 -19.02 -23.03
CA ALA A 259 10.05 -19.33 -24.29
C ALA A 259 9.30 -20.68 -24.24
N GLU A 260 9.88 -21.70 -23.60
CA GLU A 260 9.22 -22.99 -23.39
C GLU A 260 8.06 -22.87 -22.42
N TYR A 261 8.25 -22.14 -21.32
CA TYR A 261 7.19 -21.82 -20.36
C TYR A 261 6.02 -21.11 -21.06
N GLU A 262 6.30 -20.09 -21.89
CA GLU A 262 5.30 -19.30 -22.59
C GLU A 262 4.54 -20.16 -23.61
N ALA A 263 5.25 -20.97 -24.39
CA ALA A 263 4.65 -21.92 -25.32
C ALA A 263 3.74 -22.91 -24.58
N ARG A 264 4.18 -23.44 -23.44
CA ARG A 264 3.38 -24.30 -22.57
C ARG A 264 2.17 -23.56 -22.01
N ARG A 265 2.30 -22.28 -21.64
CA ARG A 265 1.20 -21.44 -21.15
C ARG A 265 0.14 -21.20 -22.23
N LYS A 266 0.56 -20.94 -23.47
CA LYS A 266 -0.32 -20.74 -24.64
C LYS A 266 -0.97 -22.05 -25.10
N ALA A 267 -0.23 -23.15 -25.06
CA ALA A 267 -0.71 -24.48 -25.41
C ALA A 267 -1.54 -25.14 -24.29
N SER A 268 -1.44 -24.65 -23.05
CA SER A 268 -2.13 -25.19 -21.89
C SER A 268 -3.64 -25.10 -22.11
N LYS A 269 -4.22 -26.25 -22.46
CA LYS A 269 -5.65 -26.51 -22.41
C LYS A 269 -6.08 -26.97 -21.01
N SER A 270 -5.40 -26.52 -19.94
CA SER A 270 -5.78 -26.89 -18.57
C SER A 270 -7.27 -26.63 -18.41
N ALA A 271 -8.05 -27.71 -18.36
CA ALA A 271 -9.51 -27.61 -18.32
C ALA A 271 -9.95 -26.78 -17.12
N LYS A 272 -9.19 -26.85 -16.01
CA LYS A 272 -9.44 -26.12 -14.77
C LYS A 272 -9.23 -24.61 -14.94
N GLY A 273 -8.17 -24.19 -15.63
CA GLY A 273 -7.82 -22.77 -15.79
C GLY A 273 -7.48 -22.05 -14.48
N TRP A 274 -7.16 -22.79 -13.42
CA TRP A 274 -6.67 -22.23 -12.16
C TRP A 274 -5.72 -23.20 -11.46
N ARG A 275 -4.85 -22.68 -10.59
CA ARG A 275 -3.99 -23.45 -9.67
C ARG A 275 -3.79 -22.67 -8.38
N TRP A 276 -3.48 -23.37 -7.29
CA TRP A 276 -3.09 -22.72 -6.05
C TRP A 276 -1.59 -22.38 -6.06
N LYS A 277 -1.21 -21.21 -5.54
CA LYS A 277 0.15 -21.00 -5.01
C LYS A 277 0.33 -21.85 -3.74
N ARG A 278 1.59 -21.97 -3.32
CA ARG A 278 1.92 -22.55 -2.01
C ARG A 278 1.29 -21.69 -0.92
N GLY A 279 0.48 -22.30 -0.06
CA GLY A 279 -0.10 -21.62 1.10
C GLY A 279 0.85 -21.58 2.30
N LYS A 280 0.53 -20.73 3.26
CA LYS A 280 1.11 -20.69 4.60
C LYS A 280 0.05 -21.07 5.63
N PRO A 281 -0.07 -22.38 5.95
CA PRO A 281 -1.06 -22.87 6.91
C PRO A 281 -1.00 -22.13 8.25
N ALA A 282 -2.16 -21.75 8.77
CA ALA A 282 -2.28 -21.11 10.07
C ALA A 282 -2.16 -22.13 11.22
N SER A 283 -1.72 -21.67 12.39
CA SER A 283 -1.85 -22.43 13.63
C SER A 283 -3.23 -22.21 14.26
N GLU A 284 -3.69 -23.17 15.07
CA GLU A 284 -4.92 -23.01 15.88
C GLU A 284 -4.88 -21.73 16.73
N ALA A 285 -3.73 -21.45 17.34
CA ALA A 285 -3.54 -20.22 18.13
C ALA A 285 -3.69 -18.95 17.29
N GLY A 286 -3.21 -18.95 16.04
CA GLY A 286 -3.38 -17.82 15.13
C GLY A 286 -4.83 -17.61 14.72
N ILE A 287 -5.58 -18.70 14.52
CA ILE A 287 -7.03 -18.63 14.24
C ILE A 287 -7.78 -18.12 15.47
N SER A 288 -7.50 -18.64 16.67
CA SER A 288 -8.14 -18.17 17.90
C SER A 288 -7.85 -16.70 18.21
N ALA A 289 -6.65 -16.21 17.92
CA ALA A 289 -6.33 -14.79 18.05
C ALA A 289 -7.14 -13.92 17.07
N ALA A 290 -7.34 -14.39 15.84
CA ALA A 290 -8.18 -13.71 14.86
C ALA A 290 -9.66 -13.68 15.29
N GLU A 291 -10.18 -14.79 15.80
CA GLU A 291 -11.55 -14.89 16.35
C GLU A 291 -11.75 -13.94 17.54
N GLN A 292 -10.74 -13.84 18.41
CA GLN A 292 -10.75 -12.89 19.52
C GLN A 292 -10.76 -11.44 19.03
N ALA A 293 -9.97 -11.11 18.00
CA ALA A 293 -9.92 -9.78 17.42
C ALA A 293 -11.23 -9.39 16.71
N LEU A 294 -11.89 -10.35 16.05
CA LEU A 294 -13.19 -10.15 15.42
C LEU A 294 -14.36 -10.19 16.42
N GLY A 295 -14.14 -10.71 17.63
CA GLY A 295 -15.19 -10.91 18.64
C GLY A 295 -16.15 -12.06 18.33
N VAL A 296 -15.81 -12.95 17.40
CA VAL A 296 -16.70 -14.02 16.89
C VAL A 296 -15.91 -15.25 16.48
N ARG A 297 -16.57 -16.42 16.48
CA ARG A 297 -15.97 -17.68 16.00
C ARG A 297 -16.10 -17.79 14.48
N LEU A 298 -15.03 -18.20 13.82
CA LEU A 298 -15.05 -18.46 12.37
C LEU A 298 -15.76 -19.80 12.06
N PRO A 299 -16.53 -19.87 10.97
CA PRO A 299 -17.14 -21.11 10.48
C PRO A 299 -16.14 -22.25 10.30
N ASP A 300 -16.54 -23.48 10.63
CA ASP A 300 -15.64 -24.64 10.68
C ASP A 300 -14.99 -24.98 9.32
N ASP A 301 -15.69 -24.77 8.21
CA ASP A 301 -15.16 -24.99 6.86
C ASP A 301 -14.04 -23.98 6.53
N TYR A 302 -14.24 -22.71 6.88
CA TYR A 302 -13.21 -21.69 6.72
C TYR A 302 -12.03 -21.90 7.69
N ARG A 303 -12.27 -22.30 8.95
CA ARG A 303 -11.20 -22.70 9.89
C ARG A 303 -10.35 -23.81 9.30
N LYS A 304 -10.97 -24.85 8.73
CA LYS A 304 -10.26 -25.96 8.06
C LYS A 304 -9.44 -25.47 6.87
N PHE A 305 -9.96 -24.53 6.08
CA PHE A 305 -9.20 -23.90 5.00
C PHE A 305 -7.95 -23.18 5.55
N LEU A 306 -8.09 -22.38 6.62
CA LEU A 306 -6.98 -21.67 7.24
C LEU A 306 -5.91 -22.63 7.80
N LEU A 307 -6.31 -23.73 8.44
CA LEU A 307 -5.39 -24.76 8.93
C LEU A 307 -4.67 -25.54 7.83
N THR A 308 -5.27 -25.63 6.64
CA THR A 308 -4.71 -26.41 5.52
C THR A 308 -3.88 -25.56 4.57
N ARG A 309 -4.32 -24.33 4.31
CA ARG A 309 -3.73 -23.41 3.33
C ARG A 309 -3.32 -22.08 3.94
N GLY A 310 -4.10 -21.57 4.89
CA GLY A 310 -3.90 -20.25 5.50
C GLY A 310 -3.81 -19.15 4.43
N GLU A 311 -2.84 -18.25 4.59
CA GLU A 311 -2.54 -17.24 3.59
C GLU A 311 -2.08 -17.91 2.29
N THR A 312 -2.80 -17.68 1.19
CA THR A 312 -2.52 -18.33 -0.10
C THR A 312 -3.15 -17.55 -1.25
N GLU A 313 -2.78 -17.90 -2.47
CA GLU A 313 -3.39 -17.31 -3.67
C GLU A 313 -3.94 -18.40 -4.61
N LEU A 314 -5.12 -18.16 -5.17
CA LEU A 314 -5.67 -18.94 -6.29
C LEU A 314 -5.35 -18.20 -7.59
N LEU A 315 -4.45 -18.77 -8.38
CA LEU A 315 -4.05 -18.22 -9.68
C LEU A 315 -5.04 -18.65 -10.75
N VAL A 316 -5.72 -17.69 -11.36
CA VAL A 316 -6.61 -17.88 -12.51
C VAL A 316 -5.81 -17.67 -13.78
N ARG A 317 -5.78 -18.68 -14.65
CA ARG A 317 -4.94 -18.73 -15.86
C ARG A 317 -5.78 -19.07 -17.07
N LEU A 318 -6.14 -18.04 -17.84
CA LEU A 318 -6.81 -18.16 -19.13
C LEU A 318 -5.80 -17.97 -20.25
N PRO A 319 -6.00 -18.51 -21.46
CA PRO A 319 -5.02 -18.40 -22.55
C PRO A 319 -4.50 -16.99 -22.81
N LYS A 320 -5.36 -15.96 -22.66
CA LYS A 320 -5.03 -14.55 -22.96
C LYS A 320 -4.93 -13.64 -21.74
N SER A 321 -5.30 -14.12 -20.55
CA SER A 321 -5.39 -13.28 -19.36
C SER A 321 -5.08 -14.10 -18.10
N SER A 322 -4.59 -13.44 -17.06
CA SER A 322 -4.30 -14.07 -15.76
C SER A 322 -4.73 -13.12 -14.66
N SER A 323 -5.21 -13.67 -13.56
CA SER A 323 -5.52 -12.93 -12.34
C SER A 323 -5.27 -13.83 -11.13
N GLU A 324 -5.41 -13.29 -9.93
CA GLU A 324 -5.16 -13.97 -8.67
C GLU A 324 -6.20 -13.57 -7.63
N LEU A 325 -6.76 -14.56 -6.91
CA LEU A 325 -7.55 -14.33 -5.71
C LEU A 325 -6.63 -14.54 -4.50
N ARG A 326 -6.38 -13.48 -3.73
CA ARG A 326 -5.53 -13.47 -2.54
C ARG A 326 -6.37 -13.76 -1.31
N PHE A 327 -6.05 -14.82 -0.57
CA PHE A 327 -6.69 -15.16 0.70
C PHE A 327 -5.85 -14.62 1.85
N TYR A 328 -6.51 -13.89 2.75
CA TYR A 328 -5.85 -13.22 3.87
C TYR A 328 -5.33 -14.20 4.92
N ALA A 329 -4.26 -13.81 5.61
CA ALA A 329 -3.84 -14.47 6.83
C ALA A 329 -4.87 -14.21 7.95
N PRO A 330 -5.01 -15.12 8.95
CA PRO A 330 -5.95 -14.89 10.06
C PRO A 330 -5.74 -13.55 10.77
N GLY A 331 -4.49 -13.13 10.96
CA GLY A 331 -4.15 -11.87 11.63
C GLY A 331 -4.55 -10.61 10.87
N GLU A 332 -4.95 -10.71 9.61
CA GLU A 332 -5.35 -9.57 8.78
C GLU A 332 -6.88 -9.36 8.74
N LEU A 333 -7.67 -10.37 9.15
CA LEU A 333 -9.12 -10.38 8.94
C LEU A 333 -9.83 -9.20 9.62
N ALA A 334 -9.46 -8.85 10.85
CA ALA A 334 -10.05 -7.73 11.58
C ALA A 334 -9.72 -6.37 10.94
N THR A 335 -8.49 -6.21 10.46
CA THR A 335 -8.08 -5.00 9.73
C THR A 335 -8.86 -4.87 8.42
N GLN A 336 -9.00 -5.97 7.66
CA GLN A 336 -9.73 -5.93 6.39
C GLN A 336 -11.23 -5.71 6.58
N GLN A 337 -11.83 -6.29 7.62
CA GLN A 337 -13.20 -6.00 8.01
C GLN A 337 -13.37 -4.50 8.26
N ARG A 338 -12.49 -3.89 9.06
CA ARG A 338 -12.52 -2.45 9.31
C ARG A 338 -12.35 -1.63 8.03
N ASN A 339 -11.42 -2.00 7.14
CA ASN A 339 -11.24 -1.30 5.87
C ASN A 339 -12.51 -1.28 5.02
N VAL A 340 -13.24 -2.41 4.95
CA VAL A 340 -14.51 -2.48 4.22
C VAL A 340 -15.63 -1.70 4.92
N LEU A 341 -15.67 -1.70 6.25
CA LEU A 341 -16.61 -0.88 7.01
C LEU A 341 -16.37 0.61 6.77
N ASP A 342 -15.13 1.07 6.91
CA ASP A 342 -14.72 2.46 6.73
C ASP A 342 -14.92 2.93 5.27
N PHE A 343 -14.87 2.01 4.30
CA PHE A 343 -15.17 2.30 2.89
C PHE A 343 -16.68 2.43 2.63
N ILE A 344 -17.49 1.52 3.18
CA ILE A 344 -18.95 1.52 2.95
C ILE A 344 -19.63 2.62 3.75
N ALA A 345 -19.11 2.96 4.92
CA ALA A 345 -19.61 3.98 5.82
C ALA A 345 -18.48 4.92 6.27
N HIS A 346 -18.55 6.18 5.84
CA HIS A 346 -17.52 7.19 6.13
C HIS A 346 -17.73 7.83 7.52
N SER A 347 -18.80 7.46 8.22
CA SER A 347 -19.12 7.91 9.58
C SER A 347 -19.89 6.83 10.35
N GLU A 348 -19.95 6.96 11.67
CA GLU A 348 -20.73 6.05 12.54
C GLU A 348 -22.23 6.11 12.25
N ASP A 349 -22.77 7.28 11.89
CA ASP A 349 -24.19 7.44 11.55
C ASP A 349 -24.52 6.69 10.25
N GLU A 350 -23.65 6.81 9.23
CA GLU A 350 -23.78 6.04 7.98
C GLU A 350 -23.61 4.53 8.23
N LEU A 351 -22.79 4.14 9.19
CA LEU A 351 -22.56 2.73 9.50
C LEU A 351 -23.82 2.05 10.06
N GLU A 352 -24.57 2.73 10.93
CA GLU A 352 -25.84 2.19 11.44
C GLU A 352 -26.91 2.12 10.33
N GLU A 353 -26.98 3.12 9.45
CA GLU A 353 -27.85 3.09 8.27
C GLU A 353 -27.52 1.91 7.35
N ALA A 354 -26.25 1.75 7.00
CA ALA A 354 -25.78 0.65 6.17
C ALA A 354 -26.05 -0.70 6.85
N CYS A 355 -25.83 -0.83 8.17
CA CYS A 355 -26.19 -2.04 8.90
C CYS A 355 -27.69 -2.36 8.80
N ALA A 356 -28.57 -1.37 8.98
CA ALA A 356 -30.01 -1.55 8.87
C ALA A 356 -30.43 -1.97 7.45
N TYR A 357 -29.81 -1.38 6.42
CA TYR A 357 -30.03 -1.75 5.03
C TYR A 357 -29.63 -3.22 4.76
N PHE A 358 -28.40 -3.61 5.11
CA PHE A 358 -27.91 -4.98 4.88
C PHE A 358 -28.75 -6.02 5.61
N ARG A 359 -29.23 -5.70 6.81
CA ARG A 359 -30.15 -6.55 7.57
C ARG A 359 -31.45 -6.78 6.83
N LYS A 360 -32.05 -5.71 6.31
CA LYS A 360 -33.34 -5.76 5.64
C LYS A 360 -33.26 -6.48 4.29
N GLU A 361 -32.26 -6.15 3.48
CA GLU A 361 -32.17 -6.64 2.10
C GLU A 361 -31.51 -8.02 1.99
N TYR A 362 -30.54 -8.32 2.84
CA TYR A 362 -29.74 -9.55 2.75
C TYR A 362 -29.84 -10.47 3.98
N GLY A 363 -30.46 -10.00 5.07
CA GLY A 363 -30.55 -10.77 6.31
C GLY A 363 -29.22 -10.90 7.06
N VAL A 364 -28.24 -10.04 6.77
CA VAL A 364 -26.88 -10.10 7.35
C VAL A 364 -26.49 -8.77 7.98
N SER A 365 -25.56 -8.81 8.93
CA SER A 365 -24.98 -7.60 9.51
C SER A 365 -23.74 -7.18 8.74
N LEU A 366 -23.67 -5.92 8.32
CA LEU A 366 -22.47 -5.35 7.71
C LEU A 366 -21.25 -5.47 8.64
N LYS A 367 -21.43 -5.17 9.95
CA LYS A 367 -20.40 -5.35 10.99
C LYS A 367 -19.87 -6.77 11.11
N HIS A 368 -20.56 -7.77 10.58
CA HIS A 368 -20.14 -9.18 10.63
C HIS A 368 -19.84 -9.77 9.25
N LEU A 369 -19.64 -8.93 8.23
CA LEU A 369 -19.09 -9.34 6.95
C LEU A 369 -17.57 -9.19 7.00
N VAL A 370 -16.87 -10.32 7.00
CA VAL A 370 -15.40 -10.37 7.06
C VAL A 370 -14.87 -10.64 5.65
N PRO A 371 -14.07 -9.74 5.06
CA PRO A 371 -13.36 -10.03 3.82
C PRO A 371 -12.35 -11.14 4.05
N ILE A 372 -12.48 -12.23 3.29
CA ILE A 372 -11.60 -13.41 3.42
C ILE A 372 -10.68 -13.61 2.20
N ALA A 373 -11.03 -12.98 1.07
CA ALA A 373 -10.18 -12.94 -0.10
C ALA A 373 -10.51 -11.75 -1.03
N GLU A 374 -9.55 -11.32 -1.84
CA GLU A 374 -9.74 -10.27 -2.85
C GLU A 374 -8.99 -10.60 -4.15
N PRO A 375 -9.56 -10.28 -5.33
CA PRO A 375 -8.78 -10.29 -6.56
C PRO A 375 -7.65 -9.25 -6.47
N SER A 376 -6.46 -9.62 -6.93
CA SER A 376 -5.30 -8.73 -6.90
C SER A 376 -5.57 -7.46 -7.70
N GLN A 377 -5.30 -6.30 -7.09
CA GLN A 377 -5.45 -4.96 -7.68
C GLN A 377 -6.88 -4.57 -8.09
N LEU A 378 -7.91 -5.26 -7.59
CA LEU A 378 -9.31 -4.87 -7.78
C LEU A 378 -9.94 -4.52 -6.42
N SER A 379 -10.77 -3.49 -6.40
CA SER A 379 -11.56 -3.10 -5.22
C SER A 379 -12.79 -4.01 -5.06
N ARG A 380 -12.55 -5.31 -4.92
CA ARG A 380 -13.57 -6.37 -4.83
C ARG A 380 -13.16 -7.37 -3.77
N CYS A 381 -14.12 -7.99 -3.10
CA CYS A 381 -13.80 -9.05 -2.15
C CYS A 381 -14.84 -10.16 -2.07
N LEU A 382 -14.38 -11.32 -1.60
CA LEU A 382 -15.19 -12.42 -1.11
C LEU A 382 -15.39 -12.19 0.39
N LEU A 383 -16.63 -11.92 0.79
CA LEU A 383 -17.04 -11.70 2.17
C LEU A 383 -17.55 -13.01 2.78
N LEU A 384 -17.29 -13.20 4.07
CA LEU A 384 -17.82 -14.27 4.91
C LEU A 384 -18.63 -13.67 6.04
N HIS A 385 -19.90 -14.06 6.17
CA HIS A 385 -20.74 -13.62 7.27
C HIS A 385 -20.52 -14.50 8.50
N VAL A 386 -20.15 -13.90 9.62
CA VAL A 386 -19.69 -14.60 10.83
C VAL A 386 -20.59 -14.40 12.04
N GLU A 387 -21.71 -13.68 11.90
CA GLU A 387 -22.68 -13.59 12.98
C GLU A 387 -23.48 -14.90 13.12
N GLU A 388 -23.67 -15.35 14.35
CA GLU A 388 -24.51 -16.50 14.66
C GLU A 388 -25.96 -16.26 14.17
N GLY A 389 -26.51 -17.26 13.48
CA GLY A 389 -27.87 -17.19 12.94
C GLY A 389 -28.03 -18.00 11.65
N GLU A 390 -29.15 -17.78 10.96
CA GLU A 390 -29.50 -18.51 9.72
C GLU A 390 -28.45 -18.32 8.61
N ARG A 391 -27.82 -17.14 8.56
CA ARG A 391 -26.80 -16.78 7.57
C ARG A 391 -25.37 -16.95 8.07
N TYR A 392 -25.14 -17.63 9.19
CA TYR A 392 -23.78 -17.93 9.66
C TYR A 392 -23.00 -18.76 8.64
N GLY A 393 -21.80 -18.31 8.29
CA GLY A 393 -20.92 -18.95 7.31
C GLY A 393 -21.28 -18.71 5.84
N TRP A 394 -22.28 -17.87 5.55
CA TRP A 394 -22.60 -17.53 4.17
C TRP A 394 -21.51 -16.66 3.54
N CYS A 395 -21.27 -16.87 2.25
CA CYS A 395 -20.33 -16.08 1.47
C CYS A 395 -21.05 -15.21 0.44
N PHE A 396 -20.47 -14.03 0.19
CA PHE A 396 -20.96 -13.04 -0.76
C PHE A 396 -19.79 -12.48 -1.56
N ARG A 397 -20.08 -11.99 -2.77
CA ARG A 397 -19.16 -11.10 -3.48
C ARG A 397 -19.60 -9.66 -3.27
N TRP A 398 -18.62 -8.79 -3.17
CA TRP A 398 -18.80 -7.37 -3.05
C TRP A 398 -17.87 -6.64 -4.00
N ASP A 399 -18.39 -5.56 -4.59
CA ASP A 399 -17.70 -4.68 -5.53
C ASP A 399 -17.86 -3.23 -5.06
N HIS A 400 -16.77 -2.46 -5.10
CA HIS A 400 -16.78 -1.05 -4.75
C HIS A 400 -17.74 -0.19 -5.60
N ASP A 401 -18.02 -0.59 -6.85
CA ASP A 401 -18.94 0.12 -7.74
C ASP A 401 -20.40 0.04 -7.22
N GLY A 402 -20.72 -1.01 -6.49
CA GLY A 402 -21.99 -1.25 -5.81
C GLY A 402 -21.77 -1.43 -4.33
N ALA A 403 -21.27 -0.40 -3.64
CA ALA A 403 -20.82 -0.50 -2.24
C ALA A 403 -21.87 -1.09 -1.26
N TRP A 404 -23.17 -0.97 -1.57
CA TRP A 404 -24.26 -1.49 -0.74
C TRP A 404 -24.85 -2.79 -1.30
N GLU A 405 -24.28 -3.37 -2.36
CA GLU A 405 -24.78 -4.56 -3.03
C GLU A 405 -23.99 -5.82 -2.64
N LEU A 406 -24.71 -6.91 -2.34
CA LEU A 406 -24.14 -8.23 -2.14
C LEU A 406 -24.56 -9.19 -3.24
N GLU A 407 -23.58 -9.73 -3.94
CA GLU A 407 -23.78 -10.63 -5.07
C GLU A 407 -23.46 -12.09 -4.72
N GLN A 408 -23.94 -13.01 -5.56
CA GLN A 408 -23.53 -14.42 -5.59
C GLN A 408 -23.61 -15.10 -4.21
N GLN A 409 -24.72 -14.94 -3.49
CA GLN A 409 -24.91 -15.51 -2.15
C GLN A 409 -24.73 -17.04 -2.14
N GLN A 410 -23.84 -17.57 -1.28
CA GLN A 410 -23.57 -19.01 -1.15
C GLN A 410 -23.65 -19.47 0.31
N PRO A 411 -24.29 -20.62 0.59
CA PRO A 411 -24.43 -21.15 1.95
C PRO A 411 -23.18 -21.93 2.38
N GLY A 412 -22.06 -21.23 2.63
CA GLY A 412 -20.81 -21.83 3.10
C GLY A 412 -19.60 -21.45 2.25
N PHE A 413 -18.43 -21.46 2.88
CA PHE A 413 -17.15 -21.17 2.22
C PHE A 413 -16.78 -22.24 1.19
N ASP A 414 -16.92 -23.53 1.55
CA ASP A 414 -16.59 -24.64 0.64
C ASP A 414 -17.50 -24.61 -0.62
N VAL A 415 -18.77 -24.22 -0.45
CA VAL A 415 -19.73 -24.06 -1.55
C VAL A 415 -19.33 -22.89 -2.44
N ALA A 416 -18.95 -21.76 -1.85
CA ALA A 416 -18.51 -20.57 -2.58
C ALA A 416 -17.23 -20.82 -3.38
N LEU A 417 -16.23 -21.43 -2.75
CA LEU A 417 -14.96 -21.76 -3.40
C LEU A 417 -15.17 -22.76 -4.55
N LYS A 418 -16.05 -23.75 -4.36
CA LYS A 418 -16.42 -24.69 -5.41
C LYS A 418 -17.14 -23.99 -6.57
N ARG A 419 -18.13 -23.14 -6.29
CA ARG A 419 -18.87 -22.37 -7.30
C ARG A 419 -17.92 -21.52 -8.15
N LEU A 420 -17.00 -20.81 -7.50
CA LEU A 420 -15.96 -20.00 -8.14
C LEU A 420 -15.07 -20.85 -9.05
N THR A 421 -14.49 -21.92 -8.51
CA THR A 421 -13.52 -22.76 -9.24
C THR A 421 -14.13 -23.58 -10.38
N ASP A 422 -15.36 -24.07 -10.21
CA ASP A 422 -16.13 -24.72 -11.28
C ASP A 422 -16.58 -23.70 -12.34
N GLY A 423 -16.91 -22.48 -11.92
CA GLY A 423 -17.21 -21.34 -12.79
C GLY A 423 -16.06 -20.94 -13.70
N ILE A 424 -14.85 -20.79 -13.14
CA ILE A 424 -13.62 -20.55 -13.90
C ILE A 424 -13.39 -21.68 -14.91
N LYS A 425 -13.53 -22.94 -14.47
CA LYS A 425 -13.38 -24.13 -15.33
C LYS A 425 -14.34 -24.11 -16.52
N ARG A 426 -15.59 -23.69 -16.29
CA ARG A 426 -16.65 -23.59 -17.31
C ARG A 426 -16.63 -22.29 -18.12
N ARG A 427 -15.75 -21.34 -17.77
CA ARG A 427 -15.65 -20.01 -18.39
C ARG A 427 -16.95 -19.22 -18.27
N GLU A 428 -17.59 -19.30 -17.11
CA GLU A 428 -18.81 -18.53 -16.83
C GLU A 428 -18.48 -17.04 -16.69
N ALA A 429 -19.15 -16.20 -17.47
CA ALA A 429 -18.89 -14.76 -17.52
C ALA A 429 -18.98 -14.11 -16.13
N GLU A 430 -20.01 -14.40 -15.35
CA GLU A 430 -20.17 -13.85 -13.98
C GLU A 430 -19.03 -14.23 -13.02
N GLN A 431 -18.39 -15.37 -13.25
CA GLN A 431 -17.33 -15.90 -12.39
C GLN A 431 -15.98 -15.31 -12.78
N LEU A 432 -15.78 -15.04 -14.07
CA LEU A 432 -14.60 -14.37 -14.61
C LEU A 432 -14.66 -12.85 -14.43
N ALA A 433 -15.85 -12.24 -14.48
CA ALA A 433 -16.08 -10.83 -14.24
C ALA A 433 -15.56 -10.39 -12.87
N PHE A 434 -15.67 -11.23 -11.84
CA PHE A 434 -15.08 -10.97 -10.52
C PHE A 434 -13.57 -10.67 -10.56
N PHE A 435 -12.86 -11.21 -11.56
CA PHE A 435 -11.43 -11.02 -11.80
C PHE A 435 -11.11 -10.01 -12.91
N ASP A 436 -12.12 -9.40 -13.51
CA ASP A 436 -12.00 -8.58 -14.72
C ASP A 436 -11.38 -9.35 -15.92
N LEU A 437 -11.83 -10.60 -16.13
CA LEU A 437 -11.27 -11.55 -17.12
C LEU A 437 -12.21 -11.97 -18.26
#